data_AF-A0A914LTW8-F1
#
_entry.id   AF-A0A914LTW8-F1
#
_cell.length_a   1.000
_cell.length_b   1.000
_cell.length_c   1.000
_cell.angle_alpha   90.00
_cell.angle_beta   90.00
_cell.angle_gamma   90.00
#
_symmetry.space_group_name_H-M   'P 1'
#
loop_
_entity.id
_entity.type
_entity.pdbx_description
1 polymer ?
#
loop_
_entity_poly.entity_id
_entity_poly.type
_entity_poly.pdbx_seq_one_letter_code
_entity_poly.pdbx_strand_id
1 'polypeptide(L)'
;MLVIVILINIVLELESEMWRLSTLGGAVSAMGFFSEKFVKAALRVSLRQLKIAQILGDPISIARCYLYISLGLAQDGHFKKAITTVRGIWKENIVSLHSEFLKNCTLGVWMTIKWIKTREKRTFLS
;
A
#
# COMPACT_ATOMS: atom_id res chain seq x y z
N MET A 1 -32.38 8.26 2.60
CA MET A 1 -32.16 7.16 1.62
C MET A 1 -31.02 7.47 0.64
N LEU A 2 -31.01 8.63 -0.04
CA LEU A 2 -29.97 9.01 -1.02
C LEU A 2 -28.52 9.01 -0.45
N VAL A 3 -28.33 9.59 0.74
CA VAL A 3 -27.00 9.66 1.41
C VAL A 3 -26.45 8.27 1.74
N ILE A 4 -27.31 7.35 2.17
CA ILE A 4 -26.92 5.97 2.49
C ILE A 4 -26.48 5.25 1.21
N VAL A 5 -27.22 5.42 0.11
CA VAL A 5 -26.84 4.84 -1.19
C VAL A 5 -25.51 5.41 -1.68
N ILE A 6 -25.25 6.70 -1.49
CA ILE A 6 -23.97 7.32 -1.86
C ILE A 6 -22.83 6.71 -1.02
N LEU A 7 -22.99 6.61 0.30
CA LEU A 7 -21.97 6.02 1.18
C LEU A 7 -21.68 4.55 0.84
N ILE A 8 -22.72 3.76 0.58
CA ILE A 8 -22.58 2.35 0.17
C ILE A 8 -21.76 2.24 -1.13
N ASN A 9 -22.06 3.08 -2.13
CA ASN A 9 -21.31 3.06 -3.38
C ASN A 9 -19.83 3.44 -3.17
N ILE A 10 -19.54 4.42 -2.32
CA ILE A 10 -18.16 4.83 -2.01
C ILE A 10 -17.40 3.70 -1.30
N VAL A 11 -18.04 3.00 -0.36
CA VAL A 11 -17.44 1.86 0.34
C VAL A 11 -17.17 0.71 -0.63
N LEU A 12 -18.13 0.39 -1.51
CA LEU A 12 -17.97 -0.66 -2.53
C LEU A 12 -16.85 -0.32 -3.53
N GLU A 13 -16.71 0.95 -3.93
CA GLU A 13 -15.61 1.40 -4.77
C GLU A 13 -14.26 1.21 -4.08
N LEU A 14 -14.15 1.59 -2.79
CA LEU A 14 -12.93 1.40 -2.03
C LEU A 14 -12.56 -0.09 -1.91
N GLU A 15 -13.50 -0.94 -1.49
CA GLU A 15 -13.28 -2.39 -1.34
C GLU A 15 -12.90 -3.06 -2.66
N SER A 16 -13.58 -2.70 -3.76
CA SER A 16 -13.27 -3.23 -5.09
C SER A 16 -11.84 -2.90 -5.51
N GLU A 17 -11.42 -1.66 -5.28
CA GLU A 17 -10.04 -1.22 -5.56
C GLU A 17 -9.04 -1.91 -4.64
N MET A 18 -9.37 -2.13 -3.37
CA MET A 18 -8.51 -2.86 -2.43
C MET A 18 -8.31 -4.33 -2.83
N TRP A 19 -9.35 -5.00 -3.32
CA TRP A 19 -9.23 -6.37 -3.84
C TRP A 19 -8.36 -6.41 -5.10
N ARG A 20 -8.58 -5.47 -6.02
CA ARG A 20 -7.72 -5.32 -7.21
C ARG A 20 -6.26 -5.19 -6.80
N LEU A 21 -5.95 -4.42 -5.76
CA LEU A 21 -4.57 -4.23 -5.30
C LEU A 21 -4.02 -5.42 -4.51
N SER A 22 -4.85 -6.22 -3.85
CA SER A 22 -4.42 -7.49 -3.24
C SER A 22 -4.00 -8.51 -4.32
N THR A 23 -4.84 -8.68 -5.35
CA THR A 23 -4.56 -9.59 -6.48
C THR A 23 -3.44 -9.07 -7.37
N LEU A 24 -3.51 -7.79 -7.75
CA LEU A 24 -2.47 -7.13 -8.54
C LEU A 24 -1.19 -6.97 -7.72
N GLY A 25 -1.25 -6.78 -6.41
CA GLY A 25 -0.07 -6.68 -5.53
C GLY A 25 0.70 -7.99 -5.40
N GLY A 26 0.01 -9.13 -5.44
CA GLY A 26 0.63 -10.44 -5.59
C GLY A 26 1.27 -10.62 -6.98
N ALA A 27 0.54 -10.27 -8.03
CA ALA A 27 1.02 -10.33 -9.41
C ALA A 27 2.16 -9.33 -9.70
N VAL A 28 2.17 -8.15 -9.08
CA VAL A 28 3.19 -7.09 -9.16
C VAL A 28 4.33 -7.35 -8.18
N SER A 29 4.14 -8.08 -7.08
CA SER A 29 5.28 -8.64 -6.35
C SER A 29 5.99 -9.71 -7.17
N ALA A 30 5.26 -10.46 -8.01
CA ALA A 30 5.82 -11.46 -8.93
C ALA A 30 6.35 -10.86 -10.25
N MET A 31 5.73 -9.81 -10.81
CA MET A 31 6.02 -9.23 -12.14
C MET A 31 6.46 -7.76 -12.12
N GLY A 32 6.30 -7.04 -11.01
CA GLY A 32 6.54 -5.60 -10.87
C GLY A 32 8.01 -5.19 -10.93
N PHE A 33 8.91 -6.14 -11.09
CA PHE A 33 10.31 -5.86 -11.42
C PHE A 33 10.55 -5.54 -12.90
N PHE A 34 9.57 -5.74 -13.79
CA PHE A 34 9.82 -5.66 -15.24
C PHE A 34 9.27 -4.41 -15.93
N SER A 35 8.49 -3.55 -15.27
CA SER A 35 8.01 -2.34 -15.92
C SER A 35 7.59 -1.24 -14.95
N GLU A 36 8.33 -0.13 -15.03
CA GLU A 36 8.05 1.16 -14.39
C GLU A 36 6.60 1.62 -14.60
N LYS A 37 5.98 1.24 -15.73
CA LYS A 37 4.58 1.55 -16.03
C LYS A 37 3.62 0.91 -15.01
N PHE A 38 3.90 -0.31 -14.54
CA PHE A 38 3.06 -0.97 -13.54
C PHE A 38 3.22 -0.34 -12.17
N VAL A 39 4.45 0.04 -11.78
CA VAL A 39 4.71 0.76 -10.52
C VAL A 39 3.93 2.08 -10.50
N LYS A 40 4.01 2.85 -11.59
CA LYS A 40 3.26 4.11 -11.74
C LYS A 40 1.75 3.92 -11.70
N ALA A 41 1.23 2.85 -12.33
CA ALA A 41 -0.19 2.52 -12.30
C ALA A 41 -0.65 2.15 -10.88
N ALA A 42 0.08 1.28 -10.18
CA ALA A 42 -0.23 0.88 -8.81
C ALA A 42 -0.20 2.07 -7.84
N LEU A 43 0.78 2.97 -7.99
CA LEU A 43 0.86 4.20 -7.19
C LEU A 43 -0.36 5.10 -7.43
N ARG A 44 -0.78 5.27 -8.69
CA ARG A 44 -1.95 6.07 -9.05
C ARG A 44 -3.24 5.50 -8.42
N VAL A 45 -3.41 4.18 -8.48
CA VAL A 45 -4.54 3.51 -7.83
C VAL A 45 -4.50 3.73 -6.31
N SER A 46 -3.34 3.53 -5.69
CA SER A 46 -3.17 3.69 -4.24
C SER A 46 -3.48 5.13 -3.77
N LEU A 47 -3.12 6.14 -4.57
CA LEU A 47 -3.45 7.55 -4.28
C LEU A 47 -4.95 7.83 -4.41
N ARG A 48 -5.63 7.23 -5.39
CA ARG A 48 -7.10 7.33 -5.51
C ARG A 48 -7.78 6.68 -4.32
N GLN A 49 -7.35 5.48 -3.92
CA GLN A 49 -7.84 4.80 -2.73
C GLN A 49 -7.65 5.63 -1.48
N LEU A 50 -6.47 6.26 -1.31
CA LEU A 50 -6.21 7.14 -0.17
C LEU A 50 -7.21 8.28 -0.10
N LYS A 51 -7.49 8.95 -1.22
CA LYS A 51 -8.48 10.04 -1.28
C LYS A 51 -9.87 9.56 -0.83
N ILE A 52 -10.29 8.38 -1.29
CA ILE A 52 -11.57 7.79 -0.92
C ILE A 52 -11.59 7.40 0.57
N ALA A 53 -10.54 6.75 1.06
CA ALA A 53 -10.39 6.34 2.45
C ALA A 53 -10.40 7.54 3.40
N GLN A 54 -9.79 8.67 3.00
CA GLN A 54 -9.83 9.92 3.75
C GLN A 54 -11.24 10.51 3.82
N ILE A 55 -12.02 10.43 2.74
CA ILE A 55 -13.43 10.86 2.73
C ILE A 55 -14.27 10.00 3.69
N LEU A 56 -14.02 8.69 3.71
CA LEU A 56 -14.71 7.75 4.60
C LEU A 56 -14.26 7.86 6.06
N GLY A 57 -13.07 8.40 6.30
CA GLY A 57 -12.52 8.58 7.65
C GLY A 57 -12.09 7.28 8.35
N ASP A 58 -11.94 6.17 7.63
CA ASP A 58 -11.48 4.90 8.20
C ASP A 58 -9.94 4.89 8.34
N PRO A 59 -9.40 4.97 9.57
CA PRO A 59 -7.96 5.04 9.77
C PRO A 59 -7.21 3.77 9.34
N ILE A 60 -7.85 2.60 9.38
CA ILE A 60 -7.22 1.34 8.96
C ILE A 60 -7.06 1.33 7.43
N SER A 61 -8.09 1.71 6.68
CA SER A 61 -8.00 1.85 5.23
C SER A 61 -6.99 2.89 4.79
N ILE A 62 -6.94 4.04 5.47
CA ILE A 62 -5.94 5.09 5.22
C ILE A 62 -4.53 4.53 5.42
N ALA A 63 -4.28 3.85 6.54
CA ALA A 63 -2.99 3.24 6.83
C ALA A 63 -2.60 2.19 5.77
N ARG A 64 -3.54 1.35 5.32
CA ARG A 64 -3.31 0.39 4.24
C ARG A 64 -2.93 1.08 2.93
N CYS A 65 -3.59 2.18 2.56
CA CYS A 65 -3.25 2.93 1.36
C CYS A 65 -1.79 3.45 1.42
N TYR A 66 -1.36 3.95 2.58
CA TYR A 66 0.03 4.37 2.77
C TYR A 66 1.04 3.21 2.70
N LEU A 67 0.67 2.00 3.13
CA LEU A 67 1.50 0.82 2.93
C LEU A 67 1.69 0.50 1.43
N TYR A 68 0.63 0.58 0.64
CA TYR A 68 0.70 0.36 -0.81
C TYR A 68 1.53 1.44 -1.53
N ILE A 69 1.36 2.70 -1.13
CA ILE A 69 2.22 3.81 -1.61
C ILE A 69 3.69 3.55 -1.25
N SER A 70 3.96 3.07 -0.04
CA SER A 70 5.33 2.75 0.41
C SER A 70 5.97 1.65 -0.44
N LEU A 71 5.20 0.64 -0.84
CA LEU A 71 5.68 -0.41 -1.72
C LEU A 71 6.05 0.15 -3.11
N GLY A 72 5.19 0.99 -3.69
CA GLY A 72 5.48 1.67 -4.96
C GLY A 72 6.73 2.57 -4.88
N LEU A 73 6.88 3.32 -3.79
CA LEU A 73 8.07 4.14 -3.53
C LEU A 73 9.34 3.27 -3.46
N ALA A 74 9.29 2.12 -2.79
CA ALA A 74 10.44 1.21 -2.72
C ALA A 74 10.79 0.59 -4.07
N GLN A 75 9.79 0.26 -4.89
CA GLN A 75 10.00 -0.22 -6.26
C GLN A 75 10.62 0.85 -7.17
N ASP A 76 10.35 2.13 -6.88
CA ASP A 76 10.92 3.31 -7.56
C ASP A 76 12.24 3.79 -6.90
N GLY A 77 12.89 2.97 -6.08
CA GLY A 77 14.19 3.29 -5.44
C GLY A 77 14.13 4.24 -4.23
N HIS A 78 12.95 4.76 -3.88
CA HIS A 78 12.76 5.72 -2.77
C HIS A 78 12.67 5.03 -1.38
N PHE A 79 13.63 4.15 -1.06
CA PHE A 79 13.60 3.32 0.14
C PHE A 79 13.49 4.09 1.45
N LYS A 80 14.16 5.24 1.56
CA LYS A 80 14.15 6.02 2.81
C LYS A 80 12.74 6.47 3.15
N LYS A 81 12.00 7.00 2.16
CA LYS A 81 10.61 7.43 2.34
C LYS A 81 9.71 6.24 2.67
N ALA A 82 9.82 5.16 1.88
CA ALA A 82 9.04 3.94 2.08
C ALA A 82 9.21 3.35 3.50
N ILE A 83 10.45 3.21 3.97
CA ILE A 83 10.76 2.68 5.30
C ILE A 83 10.23 3.57 6.41
N THR A 84 10.37 4.89 6.28
CA THR A 84 9.85 5.84 7.27
C THR A 84 8.33 5.73 7.39
N THR A 85 7.62 5.67 6.26
CA THR A 85 6.15 5.54 6.25
C THR A 85 5.70 4.23 6.89
N VAL A 86 6.30 3.09 6.53
CA VAL A 86 5.97 1.77 7.12
C VAL A 86 6.21 1.75 8.63
N ARG A 87 7.29 2.35 9.11
CA ARG A 87 7.56 2.46 10.55
C ARG A 87 6.55 3.35 11.27
N GLY A 88 6.13 4.44 10.63
CA GLY A 88 5.06 5.30 11.15
C GLY A 88 3.76 4.52 11.35
N ILE A 89 3.34 3.77 10.33
CA ILE A 89 2.12 2.95 10.36
C ILE A 89 2.23 1.83 11.41
N TRP A 90 3.39 1.17 11.52
CA TRP A 90 3.62 0.17 12.56
C TRP A 90 3.45 0.76 13.96
N LYS A 91 4.03 1.94 14.21
CA LYS A 91 3.91 2.65 15.48
C LYS A 91 2.46 3.04 15.76
N GLU A 92 1.79 3.65 14.78
CA GLU A 92 0.38 4.02 14.88
C GLU A 92 -0.49 2.80 15.23
N ASN A 93 -0.26 1.67 14.56
CA ASN A 93 -1.03 0.46 14.83
C ASN A 93 -0.80 -0.10 16.24
N ILE A 94 0.41 0.03 16.80
CA ILE A 94 0.70 -0.40 18.17
C ILE A 94 0.09 0.55 19.20
N VAL A 95 0.02 1.85 18.91
CA VAL A 95 -0.38 2.88 19.87
C VAL A 95 -1.89 3.13 19.87
N SER A 96 -2.54 3.12 18.71
CA SER A 96 -3.91 3.60 18.56
C SER A 96 -4.85 2.61 17.85
N LEU A 97 -4.41 1.98 16.75
CA LEU A 97 -5.34 1.22 15.90
C LEU A 97 -5.55 -0.24 16.32
N HIS A 98 -4.53 -0.87 16.91
CA HIS A 98 -4.55 -2.25 17.41
C HIS A 98 -5.12 -3.29 16.45
N SER A 99 -4.94 -3.11 15.14
CA SER A 99 -5.49 -3.99 14.10
C SER A 99 -4.50 -5.10 13.76
N GLU A 100 -4.90 -6.36 14.00
CA GLU A 100 -4.10 -7.53 13.59
C GLU A 100 -3.97 -7.63 12.07
N PHE A 101 -5.01 -7.22 11.35
CA PHE A 101 -4.98 -7.18 9.89
C PHE A 101 -3.96 -6.17 9.37
N LEU A 102 -3.97 -4.94 9.91
CA LEU A 102 -3.00 -3.91 9.53
C LEU A 102 -1.56 -4.31 9.89
N LYS A 103 -1.37 -4.96 11.04
CA LYS A 103 -0.08 -5.54 11.45
C LYS A 103 0.45 -6.54 10.42
N ASN A 104 -0.39 -7.48 9.97
CA ASN A 104 -0.02 -8.46 8.95
C ASN A 104 0.33 -7.80 7.61
N CYS A 105 -0.46 -6.82 7.17
CA CYS A 105 -0.13 -6.04 5.96
C CYS A 105 1.21 -5.31 6.10
N THR A 106 1.47 -4.70 7.26
CA THR A 106 2.69 -3.94 7.53
C THR A 106 3.93 -4.85 7.49
N LEU A 107 3.85 -6.04 8.10
CA LEU A 107 4.92 -7.03 8.07
C LEU A 107 5.19 -7.52 6.64
N GLY A 108 4.14 -7.81 5.87
CA GLY A 108 4.28 -8.21 4.47
C GLY A 108 5.01 -7.16 3.64
N VAL A 109 4.56 -5.90 3.70
CA VAL A 109 5.17 -4.78 2.98
C VAL A 109 6.62 -4.55 3.43
N TRP A 110 6.90 -4.63 4.73
CA TRP A 110 8.25 -4.49 5.27
C TRP A 110 9.23 -5.54 4.71
N MET A 111 8.80 -6.80 4.66
CA MET A 111 9.60 -7.89 4.11
C MET A 111 9.87 -7.69 2.62
N THR A 112 8.86 -7.28 1.85
CA THR A 112 9.02 -6.98 0.42
C THR A 112 10.00 -5.83 0.20
N ILE A 113 9.91 -4.73 0.94
CA ILE A 113 10.84 -3.60 0.82
C ILE A 113 12.28 -4.02 1.14
N LYS A 114 12.47 -4.81 2.20
CA LYS A 114 13.80 -5.35 2.56
C LYS A 114 14.36 -6.22 1.44
N TRP A 115 13.54 -7.06 0.84
CA TRP A 115 13.94 -7.94 -0.26
C TRP A 115 14.34 -7.12 -1.49
N ILE A 116 13.52 -6.14 -1.92
CA ILE A 116 13.83 -5.24 -3.05
C ILE A 116 15.19 -4.56 -2.82
N LYS A 117 15.40 -3.93 -1.66
CA LYS A 117 16.63 -3.22 -1.32
C LYS A 117 17.87 -4.13 -1.32
N THR A 118 17.72 -5.37 -0.85
CA THR A 118 18.82 -6.35 -0.81
C THR A 118 19.20 -6.81 -2.22
N ARG A 119 18.21 -6.97 -3.11
CA ARG A 119 18.42 -7.38 -4.50
C ARG A 119 19.12 -6.29 -5.31
N GLU A 120 18.69 -5.05 -5.17
CA GLU A 120 19.30 -3.90 -5.84
C GLU A 120 20.79 -3.75 -5.51
N LYS A 121 21.17 -3.93 -4.24
CA LYS A 121 22.59 -3.97 -3.84
C LYS A 121 23.41 -5.04 -4.56
N ARG A 122 22.81 -6.18 -4.92
CA ARG A 122 23.52 -7.26 -5.65
C ARG A 122 23.71 -6.91 -7.12
N THR A 123 22.77 -6.22 -7.75
CA THR A 123 22.87 -5.77 -9.14
C THR A 123 23.94 -4.69 -9.33
N PHE A 124 24.23 -3.89 -8.31
CA PHE A 124 25.33 -2.91 -8.34
C PHE A 124 26.72 -3.50 -8.03
N LEU A 125 26.80 -4.78 -7.64
CA LEU A 125 28.04 -5.49 -7.32
C LEU A 125 28.43 -6.53 -8.38
N SER A 126 27.67 -6.64 -9.47
CA SER A 126 27.90 -7.49 -10.65
C SER A 126 28.21 -6.64 -11.86
#